data_AF-A0A8S1NES7-F1
#
_entry.id   AF-A0A8S1NES7-F1
#
_cell.length_a   1.000
_cell.length_b   1.000
_cell.length_c   1.000
_cell.angle_alpha   90.00
_cell.angle_beta   90.00
_cell.angle_gamma   90.00
#
_symmetry.space_group_name_H-M   'P 1'
#
loop_
_entity.id
_entity.type
_entity.pdbx_description
1 polymer ?
#
loop_
_entity_poly.entity_id
_entity_poly.type
_entity_poly.pdbx_seq_one_letter_code
_entity_poly.pdbx_strand_id
1 'polypeptide(L)'
;MITKISARFARTLSPVNFPGSKISIQQSLIEKNQLFQIVENEIKFEVLSINNNHQNCDLTKFNGFKITNIEDEQRIELSKNVENVQILICIDFQNSDLLIEKEITDTQIIQIQNTSETPLTLFHSIPQFQYPFSIYLTKGNGIISCYECLAENGKIKIQMISIIDDIEEHKQMPREYRGLQDYNGCNHTEDSIQYEILNYLKTFEIDSEFALFVQHVQMNKEQVLNVNYLQDEHNAQ
;
A
#
# COMPACT_ATOMS: atom_id res chain seq x y z
N MET A 1 11.44 52.41 -40.35
CA MET A 1 12.49 51.36 -40.27
C MET A 1 12.05 50.35 -39.23
N ILE A 2 11.64 49.15 -39.66
CA ILE A 2 11.23 48.07 -38.76
C ILE A 2 12.40 47.09 -38.70
N THR A 3 13.09 47.08 -37.57
CA THR A 3 14.20 46.15 -37.30
C THR A 3 13.63 44.77 -37.00
N LYS A 4 13.80 43.85 -37.96
CA LYS A 4 13.50 42.42 -37.78
C LYS A 4 14.49 41.83 -36.78
N ILE A 5 14.02 41.48 -35.59
CA ILE A 5 14.77 40.64 -34.66
C ILE A 5 14.79 39.22 -35.25
N SER A 6 15.99 38.69 -35.46
CA SER A 6 16.22 37.36 -36.00
C SER A 6 15.66 36.28 -35.06
N ALA A 7 14.85 35.37 -35.60
CA ALA A 7 14.23 34.24 -34.90
C ALA A 7 15.23 33.25 -34.25
N ARG A 8 16.54 33.49 -34.37
CA ARG A 8 17.59 32.69 -33.72
C ARG A 8 17.86 33.09 -32.26
N PHE A 9 17.42 34.27 -31.80
CA PHE A 9 17.59 34.68 -30.40
C PHE A 9 16.47 34.22 -29.45
N ALA A 10 15.36 33.69 -29.98
CA ALA A 10 14.25 33.21 -29.16
C ALA A 10 14.46 31.79 -28.61
N ARG A 11 15.52 31.07 -29.02
CA ARG A 11 15.79 29.68 -28.60
C ARG A 11 16.81 29.54 -27.47
N THR A 12 17.29 30.64 -26.91
CA THR A 12 18.30 30.65 -25.82
C THR A 12 17.86 31.44 -24.61
N LEU A 13 16.55 31.52 -24.35
CA LEU A 13 16.05 31.89 -23.04
C LEU A 13 15.82 30.60 -22.26
N SER A 14 16.89 30.13 -21.62
CA SER A 14 16.78 29.26 -20.45
C SER A 14 15.83 29.90 -19.43
N PRO A 15 14.97 29.14 -18.76
CA PRO A 15 14.12 29.70 -17.73
C PRO A 15 15.02 30.18 -16.58
N VAL A 16 15.05 31.49 -16.39
CA VAL A 16 15.67 32.10 -15.22
C VAL A 16 14.74 31.77 -14.05
N ASN A 17 15.14 30.79 -13.24
CA ASN A 17 14.46 30.45 -12.00
C ASN A 17 14.59 31.62 -11.02
N PHE A 18 13.54 32.44 -10.93
CA PHE A 18 13.36 33.35 -9.81
C PHE A 18 12.76 32.56 -8.63
N PRO A 19 13.28 32.71 -7.41
CA PRO A 19 12.66 32.12 -6.23
C PRO A 19 11.38 32.90 -5.93
N GLY A 20 10.22 32.26 -6.09
CA GLY A 20 8.94 32.81 -5.60
C GLY A 20 7.74 32.76 -6.56
N SER A 21 7.89 32.31 -7.81
CA SER A 21 6.74 32.10 -8.70
C SER A 21 6.45 30.61 -8.87
N LYS A 22 5.31 30.15 -8.32
CA LYS A 22 4.66 28.92 -8.79
C LYS A 22 4.17 29.17 -10.21
N ILE A 23 5.04 28.96 -11.19
CA ILE A 23 4.66 28.97 -12.60
C ILE A 23 3.89 27.67 -12.83
N SER A 24 2.56 27.71 -12.71
CA SER A 24 1.71 26.64 -13.22
C SER A 24 1.78 26.73 -14.75
N ILE A 25 2.56 25.87 -15.38
CA ILE A 25 2.51 25.73 -16.83
C ILE A 25 1.12 25.16 -17.14
N GLN A 26 0.27 25.93 -17.82
CA GLN A 26 -1.02 25.43 -18.30
C GLN A 26 -0.74 24.27 -19.25
N GLN A 27 -1.17 23.06 -18.88
CA GLN A 27 -1.18 21.92 -19.80
C GLN A 27 -1.97 22.31 -21.05
N SER A 28 -1.36 22.08 -22.21
CA SER A 28 -1.99 22.36 -23.49
C SER A 28 -3.22 21.45 -23.70
N LEU A 29 -4.18 21.90 -24.51
CA LEU A 29 -5.38 21.12 -24.83
C LEU A 29 -5.05 19.75 -25.47
N ILE A 30 -3.90 19.66 -26.16
CA ILE A 30 -3.40 18.44 -26.79
C ILE A 30 -2.92 17.45 -25.73
N GLU A 31 -2.14 17.93 -24.75
CA GLU A 31 -1.66 17.10 -23.63
C GLU A 31 -2.82 16.59 -22.76
N LYS A 32 -3.84 17.43 -22.54
CA LYS A 32 -5.08 16.99 -21.85
C LYS A 32 -5.81 15.88 -22.59
N ASN A 33 -6.01 16.03 -23.90
CA ASN A 33 -6.66 14.99 -24.71
C ASN A 33 -5.84 13.69 -24.77
N GLN A 34 -4.51 13.79 -24.81
CA GLN A 34 -3.63 12.62 -24.75
C GLN A 34 -3.71 11.91 -23.40
N LEU A 35 -3.67 12.67 -22.30
CA LEU A 35 -3.85 12.13 -20.96
C LEU A 35 -5.20 11.41 -20.81
N PHE A 36 -6.28 12.02 -21.30
CA PHE A 36 -7.61 11.44 -21.28
C PHE A 36 -7.67 10.09 -22.02
N GLN A 37 -7.08 10.01 -23.21
CA GLN A 37 -7.00 8.75 -23.97
C GLN A 37 -6.18 7.68 -23.26
N ILE A 38 -5.10 8.07 -22.58
CA ILE A 38 -4.27 7.15 -21.79
C ILE A 38 -5.07 6.61 -20.61
N VAL A 39 -5.72 7.48 -19.84
CA VAL A 39 -6.57 7.09 -18.69
C VAL A 39 -7.72 6.17 -19.14
N GLU A 40 -8.40 6.47 -20.25
CA GLU A 40 -9.44 5.60 -20.78
C GLU A 40 -8.94 4.20 -21.16
N ASN A 41 -7.74 4.11 -21.72
CA ASN A 41 -7.14 2.83 -22.09
C ASN A 41 -6.70 2.05 -20.85
N GLU A 42 -6.18 2.74 -19.82
CA GLU A 42 -5.79 2.14 -18.55
C GLU A 42 -7.01 1.58 -17.81
N ILE A 43 -8.11 2.34 -17.72
CA ILE A 43 -9.36 1.86 -17.11
C ILE A 43 -9.85 0.59 -17.80
N LYS A 44 -9.82 0.55 -19.15
CA LYS A 44 -10.23 -0.65 -19.91
C LYS A 44 -9.32 -1.83 -19.61
N PHE A 45 -8.01 -1.61 -19.57
CA PHE A 45 -7.04 -2.65 -19.27
C PHE A 45 -7.22 -3.22 -17.86
N GLU A 46 -7.40 -2.35 -16.87
CA GLU A 46 -7.59 -2.76 -15.47
C GLU A 46 -8.92 -3.50 -15.27
N VAL A 47 -10.02 -3.01 -15.82
CA VAL A 47 -11.33 -3.68 -15.75
C VAL A 47 -11.28 -5.06 -16.41
N LEU A 48 -10.60 -5.19 -17.56
CA LEU A 48 -10.39 -6.49 -18.21
C LEU A 48 -9.54 -7.42 -17.33
N SER A 49 -8.52 -6.88 -16.66
CA SER A 49 -7.62 -7.65 -15.80
C SER A 49 -8.34 -8.18 -14.55
N ILE A 50 -9.14 -7.35 -13.89
CA ILE A 50 -9.98 -7.75 -12.75
C ILE A 50 -10.97 -8.86 -13.17
N ASN A 51 -11.67 -8.67 -14.29
CA ASN A 51 -12.69 -9.62 -14.75
C ASN A 51 -12.12 -10.98 -15.17
N ASN A 52 -10.89 -10.99 -15.69
CA ASN A 52 -10.21 -12.23 -16.10
C ASN A 52 -9.47 -12.90 -14.94
N ASN A 53 -9.41 -12.28 -13.76
CA ASN A 53 -8.72 -12.86 -12.62
C ASN A 53 -9.61 -13.94 -11.97
N HIS A 54 -9.39 -15.19 -12.37
CA HIS A 54 -10.15 -16.36 -11.85
C HIS A 54 -9.89 -16.65 -10.37
N GLN A 55 -8.93 -15.96 -9.73
CA GLN A 55 -8.70 -15.98 -8.29
C GLN A 55 -9.61 -15.01 -7.54
N ASN A 56 -10.91 -14.96 -7.89
CA ASN A 56 -11.88 -14.26 -7.07
C ASN A 56 -11.94 -14.95 -5.70
N CYS A 57 -11.16 -14.44 -4.75
CA CYS A 57 -11.28 -14.82 -3.35
C CYS A 57 -12.71 -14.53 -2.95
N ASP A 58 -13.44 -15.58 -2.55
CA ASP A 58 -14.76 -15.40 -1.97
C ASP A 58 -14.58 -14.68 -0.62
N LEU A 59 -14.63 -13.35 -0.67
CA LEU A 59 -14.50 -12.43 0.46
C LEU A 59 -15.60 -12.63 1.52
N THR A 60 -16.55 -13.53 1.29
CA THR A 60 -17.68 -13.73 2.19
C THR A 60 -17.39 -14.73 3.31
N LYS A 61 -16.44 -15.66 3.12
CA LYS A 61 -16.12 -16.70 4.12
C LYS A 61 -14.67 -17.16 4.02
N PHE A 62 -13.90 -16.93 5.09
CA PHE A 62 -12.61 -17.59 5.29
C PHE A 62 -12.66 -18.32 6.63
N ASN A 63 -12.53 -19.66 6.64
CA ASN A 63 -12.37 -20.49 7.85
C ASN A 63 -13.24 -20.11 9.08
N GLY A 64 -14.50 -19.74 8.86
CA GLY A 64 -15.44 -19.35 9.91
C GLY A 64 -15.22 -17.96 10.52
N PHE A 65 -14.31 -17.15 9.97
CA PHE A 65 -14.21 -15.73 10.27
C PHE A 65 -15.41 -14.97 9.70
N LYS A 66 -15.96 -14.07 10.51
CA LYS A 66 -16.90 -13.05 10.06
C LYS A 66 -16.09 -11.90 9.47
N ILE A 67 -16.30 -11.67 8.17
CA ILE A 67 -15.60 -10.62 7.41
C ILE A 67 -16.49 -9.37 7.39
N THR A 68 -15.92 -8.23 7.77
CA THR A 68 -16.55 -6.92 7.71
C THR A 68 -15.68 -6.01 6.85
N ASN A 69 -16.24 -5.52 5.74
CA ASN A 69 -15.56 -4.55 4.88
C ASN A 69 -15.94 -3.15 5.36
N ILE A 70 -14.96 -2.37 5.82
CA ILE A 70 -15.12 -0.97 6.23
C ILE A 70 -14.57 -0.13 5.09
N GLU A 71 -15.44 0.16 4.11
CA GLU A 71 -15.05 0.81 2.85
C GLU A 71 -14.45 2.20 3.07
N ASP A 72 -15.03 2.97 3.99
CA ASP A 72 -14.57 4.33 4.32
C ASP A 72 -13.16 4.37 4.91
N GLU A 73 -12.72 3.28 5.56
CA GLU A 73 -11.39 3.17 6.17
C GLU A 73 -10.41 2.39 5.30
N GLN A 74 -10.80 1.97 4.09
CA GLN A 74 -10.01 1.06 3.25
C GLN A 74 -9.46 -0.12 4.06
N ARG A 75 -10.33 -0.75 4.85
CA ARG A 75 -9.97 -1.80 5.80
C ARG A 75 -10.92 -2.97 5.73
N ILE A 76 -10.38 -4.18 5.78
CA ILE A 76 -11.15 -5.39 6.06
C ILE A 76 -10.83 -5.89 7.46
N GLU A 77 -11.89 -6.18 8.21
CA GLU A 77 -11.80 -6.82 9.52
C GLU A 77 -12.31 -8.26 9.46
N LEU A 78 -11.52 -9.19 9.97
CA LEU A 78 -11.91 -10.58 10.17
C LEU A 78 -12.02 -10.85 11.66
N SER A 79 -13.18 -11.32 12.11
CA SER A 79 -13.41 -11.61 13.53
C SER A 79 -13.84 -13.06 13.73
N LYS A 80 -13.32 -13.69 14.78
CA LYS A 80 -13.67 -15.06 15.18
C LYS A 80 -13.49 -15.21 16.68
N ASN A 81 -14.36 -16.00 17.31
CA ASN A 81 -14.20 -16.38 18.71
C ASN A 81 -13.83 -17.87 18.76
N VAL A 82 -12.76 -18.19 19.46
CA VAL A 82 -12.31 -19.56 19.70
C VAL A 82 -12.12 -19.73 21.21
N GLU A 83 -12.96 -20.56 21.82
CA GLU A 83 -13.01 -20.76 23.28
C GLU A 83 -13.15 -19.43 24.05
N ASN A 84 -12.13 -19.05 24.82
CA ASN A 84 -12.06 -17.82 25.62
C ASN A 84 -11.15 -16.75 24.98
N VAL A 85 -10.88 -16.86 23.67
CA VAL A 85 -10.06 -15.92 22.92
C VAL A 85 -10.89 -15.31 21.79
N GLN A 86 -11.02 -13.99 21.82
CA GLN A 86 -11.55 -13.22 20.71
C GLN A 86 -10.41 -12.82 19.78
N ILE A 87 -10.59 -13.12 18.50
CA ILE A 87 -9.63 -12.86 17.44
C ILE A 87 -10.21 -11.77 16.56
N LEU A 88 -9.42 -10.74 16.32
CA LEU A 88 -9.71 -9.71 15.34
C LEU A 88 -8.47 -9.52 14.47
N ILE A 89 -8.64 -9.56 13.15
CA ILE A 89 -7.57 -9.34 12.20
C ILE A 89 -7.95 -8.14 11.34
N CYS A 90 -7.07 -7.15 11.27
CA CYS A 90 -7.25 -5.96 10.45
C CYS A 90 -6.29 -6.00 9.27
N ILE A 91 -6.84 -5.95 8.07
CA ILE A 91 -6.12 -5.87 6.81
C ILE A 91 -6.38 -4.45 6.28
N ASP A 92 -5.34 -3.61 6.30
CA ASP A 92 -5.42 -2.25 5.77
C ASP A 92 -5.00 -2.27 4.30
N PHE A 93 -5.71 -1.56 3.43
CA PHE A 93 -5.26 -1.32 2.05
C PHE A 93 -4.51 0.00 2.00
N GLN A 94 -3.47 0.08 1.17
CA GLN A 94 -2.70 1.31 1.09
C GLN A 94 -3.49 2.39 0.36
N ASN A 95 -3.51 3.58 0.94
CA ASN A 95 -3.90 4.79 0.24
C ASN A 95 -2.76 5.15 -0.73
N SER A 96 -3.07 5.24 -2.02
CA SER A 96 -2.15 5.61 -3.10
C SER A 96 -1.35 6.89 -2.82
N ASP A 97 -1.87 7.78 -1.99
CA ASP A 97 -1.29 9.10 -1.71
C ASP A 97 0.07 9.05 -1.00
N LEU A 98 0.32 8.03 -0.17
CA LEU A 98 1.59 7.91 0.58
C LEU A 98 2.74 7.28 -0.23
N LEU A 99 2.41 6.48 -1.25
CA LEU A 99 3.42 5.86 -2.12
C LEU A 99 3.98 6.84 -3.14
N ILE A 100 3.14 7.74 -3.66
CA ILE A 100 3.55 8.73 -4.66
C ILE A 100 4.70 9.59 -4.10
N GLU A 101 4.66 10.03 -2.84
CA GLU A 101 5.77 10.79 -2.26
C GLU A 101 7.05 9.94 -2.09
N LYS A 102 6.94 8.65 -1.75
CA LYS A 102 8.10 7.76 -1.60
C LYS A 102 8.75 7.41 -2.94
N GLU A 103 7.96 7.04 -3.95
CA GLU A 103 8.49 6.73 -5.29
C GLU A 103 9.10 7.95 -5.98
N ILE A 104 8.52 9.15 -5.79
CA ILE A 104 9.08 10.41 -6.29
C ILE A 104 10.43 10.69 -5.62
N THR A 105 10.57 10.40 -4.33
CA THR A 105 11.84 10.60 -3.61
C THR A 105 12.93 9.65 -4.10
N ASP A 106 12.59 8.38 -4.32
CA ASP A 106 13.54 7.38 -4.82
C ASP A 106 13.97 7.64 -6.27
N THR A 107 13.06 8.10 -7.15
CA THR A 107 13.41 8.50 -8.52
C THR A 107 14.26 9.76 -8.58
N GLN A 108 14.07 10.73 -7.68
CA GLN A 108 14.92 11.93 -7.61
C GLN A 108 16.34 11.64 -7.10
N ILE A 109 16.50 10.69 -6.18
CA ILE A 109 17.83 10.26 -5.69
C ILE A 109 18.63 9.58 -6.80
N ILE A 110 17.98 8.76 -7.64
CA ILE A 110 18.63 8.03 -8.75
C ILE A 110 19.11 8.98 -9.86
N GLN A 111 18.38 10.07 -10.13
CA GLN A 111 18.79 11.03 -11.18
C GLN A 111 20.04 11.84 -10.82
N ILE A 112 20.34 12.04 -9.53
CA ILE A 112 21.54 12.78 -9.09
C ILE A 112 22.81 11.93 -9.24
N GLN A 113 22.71 10.59 -9.24
CA GLN A 113 23.88 9.70 -9.34
C GLN A 113 24.25 9.27 -10.77
N ASN A 114 23.38 9.49 -11.77
CA ASN A 114 23.59 9.00 -13.15
C ASN A 114 24.22 10.03 -14.10
N THR A 115 25.28 10.73 -13.67
CA THR A 115 26.17 11.46 -14.60
C THR A 115 27.42 10.67 -15.04
N SER A 116 27.53 9.38 -14.69
CA SER A 116 28.58 8.51 -15.22
C SER A 116 28.00 7.35 -16.03
N GLU A 117 28.50 7.25 -17.26
CA GLU A 117 28.14 6.34 -18.34
C GLU A 117 28.06 4.84 -17.95
N THR A 118 27.13 4.12 -18.62
CA THR A 118 26.94 2.65 -18.78
C THR A 118 25.75 1.99 -18.02
N PRO A 119 25.29 0.80 -18.46
CA PRO A 119 24.18 0.57 -19.40
C PRO A 119 22.85 0.19 -18.73
N LEU A 120 21.76 0.31 -19.49
CA LEU A 120 20.37 -0.06 -19.15
C LEU A 120 20.20 -1.57 -18.84
N THR A 121 20.58 -2.04 -17.65
CA THR A 121 20.19 -3.37 -17.13
C THR A 121 20.10 -3.41 -15.60
N LEU A 122 19.33 -2.50 -14.98
CA LEU A 122 19.08 -2.49 -13.52
C LEU A 122 17.58 -2.40 -13.17
N PHE A 123 16.72 -3.05 -13.96
CA PHE A 123 15.30 -3.21 -13.63
C PHE A 123 14.96 -4.63 -13.21
N HIS A 124 15.72 -5.26 -12.31
CA HIS A 124 15.35 -6.55 -11.70
C HIS A 124 15.58 -6.51 -10.19
N SER A 125 14.84 -5.66 -9.50
CA SER A 125 14.21 -6.08 -8.26
C SER A 125 12.74 -5.77 -8.42
N ILE A 126 11.93 -6.79 -8.73
CA ILE A 126 10.48 -6.70 -8.54
C ILE A 126 10.31 -6.23 -7.08
N PRO A 127 9.61 -5.11 -6.81
CA PRO A 127 9.36 -4.71 -5.43
C PRO A 127 8.75 -5.92 -4.72
N GLN A 128 9.41 -6.39 -3.65
CA GLN A 128 8.84 -7.45 -2.83
C GLN A 128 7.59 -6.86 -2.21
N PHE A 129 6.43 -7.19 -2.78
CA PHE A 129 5.15 -6.74 -2.27
C PHE A 129 4.98 -7.31 -0.87
N GLN A 130 5.02 -6.41 0.10
CA GLN A 130 4.78 -6.72 1.50
C GLN A 130 3.34 -6.37 1.79
N TYR A 131 2.60 -7.33 2.33
CA TYR A 131 1.17 -7.26 2.53
C TYR A 131 0.90 -7.18 4.04
N PRO A 132 0.84 -5.95 4.62
CA PRO A 132 0.77 -5.77 6.07
C PRO A 132 -0.63 -6.06 6.60
N PHE A 133 -0.71 -6.70 7.76
CA PHE A 133 -1.95 -6.92 8.50
C PHE A 133 -1.67 -6.96 10.02
N SER A 134 -2.69 -6.75 10.85
CA SER A 134 -2.56 -6.74 12.32
C SER A 134 -3.46 -7.80 12.91
N ILE A 135 -2.96 -8.59 13.86
CA ILE A 135 -3.74 -9.61 14.59
C ILE A 135 -3.89 -9.14 16.03
N TYR A 136 -5.12 -9.06 16.50
CA TYR A 136 -5.47 -8.79 17.90
C TYR A 136 -6.06 -10.05 18.52
N LEU A 137 -5.47 -10.49 19.63
CA LEU A 137 -5.96 -11.59 20.45
C LEU A 137 -6.35 -11.06 21.82
N THR A 138 -7.65 -11.06 22.11
CA THR A 138 -8.18 -10.69 23.42
C THR A 138 -8.48 -11.96 24.20
N LYS A 139 -7.73 -12.18 25.28
CA LYS A 139 -7.94 -13.33 26.18
C LYS A 139 -9.06 -13.01 27.19
N GLY A 140 -9.70 -14.04 27.74
CA GLY A 140 -10.78 -13.89 28.73
C GLY A 140 -10.42 -13.12 30.01
N ASN A 141 -9.13 -12.85 30.26
CA ASN A 141 -8.66 -11.99 31.35
C ASN A 141 -8.58 -10.49 30.96
N GLY A 142 -9.00 -10.13 29.75
CA GLY A 142 -8.96 -8.76 29.22
C GLY A 142 -7.62 -8.34 28.63
N ILE A 143 -6.57 -9.17 28.68
CA ILE A 143 -5.28 -8.84 28.06
C ILE A 143 -5.41 -8.94 26.55
N ILE A 144 -4.97 -7.90 25.86
CA ILE A 144 -4.98 -7.80 24.40
C ILE A 144 -3.54 -7.87 23.90
N SER A 145 -3.25 -8.89 23.09
CA SER A 145 -1.97 -9.02 22.38
C SER A 145 -2.15 -8.64 20.93
N CYS A 146 -1.33 -7.71 20.45
CA CYS A 146 -1.28 -7.27 19.07
C CYS A 146 -0.02 -7.81 18.39
N TYR A 147 -0.19 -8.37 17.20
CA TYR A 147 0.88 -8.85 16.34
C TYR A 147 0.79 -8.10 15.01
N GLU A 148 1.79 -7.26 14.73
CA GLU A 148 1.94 -6.64 13.42
C GLU A 148 2.70 -7.59 12.51
N CYS A 149 2.08 -7.94 11.39
CA CYS A 149 2.53 -9.02 10.52
C CYS A 149 2.64 -8.55 9.06
N LEU A 150 3.50 -9.22 8.31
CA LEU A 150 3.57 -9.17 6.86
C LEU A 150 3.25 -10.54 6.28
N ALA A 151 2.43 -10.56 5.22
CA ALA A 151 2.31 -11.72 4.36
C ALA A 151 3.29 -11.57 3.17
N GLU A 152 4.22 -12.50 3.01
CA GLU A 152 5.16 -12.52 1.88
C GLU A 152 5.31 -13.95 1.36
N ASN A 153 5.08 -14.17 0.06
CA ASN A 153 5.17 -15.48 -0.59
C ASN A 153 4.42 -16.62 0.15
N GLY A 154 3.18 -16.38 0.59
CA GLY A 154 2.38 -17.34 1.37
C GLY A 154 2.93 -17.67 2.76
N LYS A 155 3.81 -16.82 3.32
CA LYS A 155 4.33 -16.92 4.68
C LYS A 155 3.98 -15.69 5.49
N ILE A 156 3.79 -15.89 6.79
CA ILE A 156 3.59 -14.82 7.76
C ILE A 156 4.93 -14.51 8.42
N LYS A 157 5.30 -13.23 8.43
CA LYS A 157 6.44 -12.70 9.18
C LYS A 157 5.93 -11.73 10.23
N ILE A 158 6.31 -11.94 11.48
CA ILE A 158 5.93 -11.06 12.59
C ILE A 158 6.97 -9.94 12.66
N GLN A 159 6.51 -8.69 12.56
CA GLN A 159 7.36 -7.50 12.66
C GLN A 159 7.43 -6.98 14.09
N MET A 160 6.29 -6.95 14.78
CA MET A 160 6.17 -6.38 16.11
C MET A 160 5.12 -7.13 16.93
N ILE A 161 5.34 -7.17 18.23
CA ILE A 161 4.41 -7.74 19.20
C ILE A 161 4.23 -6.71 20.31
N SER A 162 3.00 -6.30 20.57
CA SER A 162 2.67 -5.36 21.63
C SER A 162 1.55 -5.91 22.51
N ILE A 163 1.53 -5.50 23.78
CA ILE A 163 0.36 -5.64 24.64
C ILE A 163 -0.29 -4.26 24.68
N ILE A 164 -1.59 -4.21 24.39
CA ILE A 164 -2.33 -2.96 24.26
C ILE A 164 -3.54 -2.96 25.19
N ASP A 165 -4.03 -1.77 25.53
CA ASP A 165 -5.18 -1.60 26.40
C ASP A 165 -6.50 -1.44 25.61
N ASP A 166 -6.44 -0.74 24.46
CA ASP A 166 -7.61 -0.46 23.62
C ASP A 166 -7.30 -0.73 22.14
N ILE A 167 -8.10 -1.62 21.53
CA ILE A 167 -7.99 -2.00 20.12
C ILE A 167 -8.40 -0.82 19.21
N GLU A 168 -9.46 -0.11 19.56
CA GLU A 168 -10.02 0.94 18.70
C GLU A 168 -9.09 2.14 18.65
N GLU A 169 -8.47 2.51 19.77
CA GLU A 169 -7.43 3.54 19.78
C GLU A 169 -6.21 3.12 18.95
N HIS A 170 -5.74 1.88 19.13
CA HIS A 170 -4.57 1.37 18.42
C HIS A 170 -4.78 1.29 16.90
N LYS A 171 -6.00 0.96 16.43
CA LYS A 171 -6.37 0.94 15.01
C LYS A 171 -6.24 2.30 14.32
N GLN A 172 -6.49 3.38 15.05
CA GLN A 172 -6.43 4.75 14.52
C GLN A 172 -4.98 5.27 14.41
N MET A 173 -4.03 4.63 15.10
CA MET A 173 -2.61 4.97 14.96
C MET A 173 -2.04 4.40 13.66
N PRO A 174 -1.31 5.19 12.86
CA PRO A 174 -0.57 4.67 11.71
C PRO A 174 0.49 3.67 12.16
N ARG A 175 0.69 2.60 11.38
CA ARG A 175 1.54 1.46 11.74
C ARG A 175 2.99 1.85 12.02
N GLU A 176 3.49 2.86 11.32
CA GLU A 176 4.85 3.40 11.49
C GLU A 176 5.08 4.06 12.85
N TYR A 177 4.00 4.56 13.46
CA TYR A 177 4.04 5.21 14.76
C TYR A 177 3.65 4.28 15.90
N ARG A 178 3.06 3.11 15.59
CA ARG A 178 2.67 2.13 16.61
C ARG A 178 3.90 1.70 17.39
N GLY A 179 3.82 1.96 18.70
CA GLY A 179 4.85 1.52 19.62
C GLY A 179 6.12 2.37 19.69
N LEU A 180 6.11 3.56 19.09
CA LEU A 180 7.11 4.57 19.42
C LEU A 180 6.88 5.20 20.81
N GLN A 181 5.65 5.13 21.31
CA GLN A 181 5.22 5.76 22.57
C GLN A 181 5.26 4.79 23.76
N ASP A 182 5.03 3.50 23.51
CA ASP A 182 4.94 2.46 24.52
C ASP A 182 6.04 1.41 24.39
N TYR A 183 6.24 0.61 25.44
CA TYR A 183 7.22 -0.48 25.40
C TYR A 183 6.75 -1.61 24.46
N ASN A 184 7.43 -1.73 23.32
CA ASN A 184 7.14 -2.68 22.24
C ASN A 184 7.71 -4.10 22.38
N GLY A 185 8.25 -4.44 23.55
CA GLY A 185 9.05 -5.65 23.66
C GLY A 185 10.37 -5.54 22.86
N CYS A 186 10.81 -6.65 22.27
CA CYS A 186 12.10 -6.73 21.59
C CYS A 186 11.97 -6.42 20.09
N ASN A 187 12.75 -5.47 19.57
CA ASN A 187 12.80 -5.12 18.14
C ASN A 187 13.35 -6.24 17.23
N HIS A 188 13.85 -7.33 17.83
CA HIS A 188 14.30 -8.51 17.11
C HIS A 188 13.65 -9.74 17.76
N THR A 189 12.61 -10.26 17.11
CA THR A 189 12.07 -11.57 17.49
C THR A 189 13.01 -12.61 16.90
N GLU A 190 13.79 -13.30 17.74
CA GLU A 190 14.64 -14.41 17.30
C GLU A 190 13.80 -15.44 16.52
N ASP A 191 14.40 -16.10 15.53
CA ASP A 191 13.70 -17.06 14.67
C ASP A 191 12.98 -18.17 15.46
N SER A 192 13.54 -18.56 16.61
CA SER A 192 12.95 -19.52 17.55
C SER A 192 11.63 -19.02 18.15
N ILE A 193 11.59 -17.76 18.58
CA ILE A 193 10.40 -17.12 19.15
C ILE A 193 9.35 -16.89 18.07
N GLN A 194 9.76 -16.44 16.87
CA GLN A 194 8.83 -16.30 15.74
C GLN A 194 8.17 -17.64 15.41
N TYR A 195 8.94 -18.72 15.36
CA TYR A 195 8.43 -20.06 15.09
C TYR A 195 7.37 -20.50 16.11
N GLU A 196 7.63 -20.30 17.40
CA GLU A 196 6.68 -20.64 18.47
C GLU A 196 5.40 -19.81 18.39
N ILE A 197 5.51 -18.50 18.13
CA ILE A 197 4.34 -17.64 17.98
C ILE A 197 3.53 -18.04 16.74
N LEU A 198 4.19 -18.32 15.62
CA LEU A 198 3.52 -18.79 14.42
C LEU A 198 2.81 -20.12 14.68
N ASN A 199 3.39 -21.04 15.46
CA ASN A 199 2.71 -22.27 15.85
C ASN A 199 1.50 -22.02 16.74
N TYR A 200 1.59 -21.06 17.66
CA TYR A 200 0.44 -20.62 18.44
C TYR A 200 -0.66 -20.01 17.55
N LEU A 201 -0.32 -19.14 16.60
CA LEU A 201 -1.26 -18.54 15.66
C LEU A 201 -1.93 -19.57 14.73
N LYS A 202 -1.20 -20.63 14.32
CA LYS A 202 -1.77 -21.75 13.56
C LYS A 202 -2.90 -22.47 14.29
N THR A 203 -2.92 -22.47 15.63
CA THR A 203 -4.05 -23.06 16.39
C THR A 203 -5.37 -22.35 16.15
N PHE A 204 -5.31 -21.12 15.63
CA PHE A 204 -6.45 -20.32 15.23
C PHE A 204 -6.66 -20.26 13.71
N GLU A 205 -6.02 -21.17 12.95
CA GLU A 205 -6.06 -21.22 11.48
C GLU A 205 -5.44 -19.96 10.82
N ILE A 206 -4.52 -19.29 11.53
CA ILE A 206 -3.71 -18.21 10.99
C ILE A 206 -2.37 -18.81 10.53
N ASP A 207 -2.34 -19.24 9.27
CA ASP A 207 -1.23 -20.00 8.69
C ASP A 207 -0.84 -19.51 7.28
N SER A 208 -0.18 -20.37 6.49
CA SER A 208 0.19 -20.05 5.11
C SER A 208 -1.00 -19.85 4.17
N GLU A 209 -2.12 -20.57 4.38
CA GLU A 209 -3.34 -20.36 3.60
C GLU A 209 -3.94 -18.99 3.91
N PHE A 210 -3.95 -18.61 5.20
CA PHE A 210 -4.34 -17.26 5.61
C PHE A 210 -3.42 -16.19 4.99
N ALA A 211 -2.11 -16.42 4.95
CA ALA A 211 -1.17 -15.49 4.32
C ALA A 211 -1.49 -15.28 2.83
N LEU A 212 -1.77 -16.35 2.08
CA LEU A 212 -2.18 -16.27 0.68
C LEU A 212 -3.51 -15.53 0.52
N PHE A 213 -4.46 -15.77 1.43
CA PHE A 213 -5.73 -15.04 1.47
C PHE A 213 -5.50 -13.53 1.63
N VAL A 214 -4.68 -13.10 2.60
CA VAL A 214 -4.35 -11.67 2.80
C VAL A 214 -3.77 -11.06 1.53
N GLN A 215 -2.81 -11.74 0.89
CA GLN A 215 -2.17 -11.27 -0.33
C GLN A 215 -3.17 -11.08 -1.47
N HIS A 216 -4.01 -12.09 -1.74
CA HIS A 216 -5.00 -12.01 -2.80
C HIS A 216 -6.06 -10.94 -2.53
N VAL A 217 -6.49 -10.79 -1.28
CA VAL A 217 -7.48 -9.79 -0.89
C VAL A 217 -6.94 -8.37 -1.03
N GLN A 218 -5.72 -8.11 -0.53
CA GLN A 218 -5.10 -6.80 -0.68
C GLN A 218 -4.85 -6.46 -2.15
N MET A 219 -4.28 -7.38 -2.93
CA MET A 219 -4.03 -7.16 -4.36
C MET A 219 -5.32 -6.88 -5.13
N ASN A 220 -6.40 -7.63 -4.87
CA ASN A 220 -7.69 -7.40 -5.53
C ASN A 220 -8.28 -6.04 -5.14
N LYS A 221 -8.27 -5.70 -3.84
CA LYS A 221 -8.82 -4.43 -3.35
C LYS A 221 -8.03 -3.23 -3.85
N GLU A 222 -6.70 -3.29 -3.88
CA GLU A 222 -5.85 -2.25 -4.45
C GLU A 222 -6.13 -2.05 -5.94
N GLN A 223 -6.33 -3.14 -6.70
CA GLN A 223 -6.68 -3.04 -8.12
C GLN A 223 -8.05 -2.36 -8.33
N VAL A 224 -9.04 -2.69 -7.51
CA VAL A 224 -10.36 -2.02 -7.53
C VAL A 224 -10.24 -0.54 -7.16
N LEU A 225 -9.44 -0.21 -6.14
CA LEU A 225 -9.20 1.18 -5.73
C LEU A 225 -8.49 1.98 -6.85
N ASN A 226 -7.53 1.37 -7.55
CA ASN A 226 -6.86 2.01 -8.68
C ASN A 226 -7.84 2.34 -9.82
N VAL A 227 -8.76 1.42 -10.13
CA VAL A 227 -9.82 1.68 -11.13
C VAL A 227 -10.71 2.85 -10.70
N ASN A 228 -11.12 2.89 -9.43
CA ASN A 228 -11.95 3.98 -8.91
C ASN A 228 -11.21 5.32 -8.99
N TYR A 229 -9.93 5.36 -8.60
CA TYR A 229 -9.09 6.56 -8.72
C TYR A 229 -8.99 7.04 -10.17
N LEU A 230 -8.71 6.15 -11.12
CA LEU A 230 -8.63 6.51 -12.55
C LEU A 230 -9.97 7.05 -13.08
N GLN A 231 -11.09 6.50 -12.61
CA GLN A 231 -12.43 6.99 -12.97
C GLN A 231 -12.71 8.36 -12.37
N ASP A 232 -12.34 8.60 -11.12
CA ASP A 232 -12.51 9.91 -10.47
C ASP A 232 -11.68 10.99 -11.17
N GLU A 233 -10.41 10.70 -11.50
CA GLU A 233 -9.55 11.60 -12.28
C GLU A 233 -10.08 11.86 -13.70
N HIS A 234 -10.69 10.85 -14.33
CA HIS A 234 -11.36 11.01 -15.63
C HIS A 234 -12.59 11.91 -15.54
N ASN A 235 -13.39 11.77 -14.48
CA ASN A 235 -14.62 12.53 -14.27
C ASN A 235 -14.39 13.97 -13.75
N ALA A 236 -13.24 14.23 -13.11
CA ALA A 236 -12.89 15.54 -12.55
C ALA A 236 -12.35 16.54 -13.59
N GLN A 237 -12.02 16.10 -14.81
CA GLN A 237 -11.44 16.91 -15.90
C GLN A 237 -12.48 17.47 -16.89
#